data_AF-A0A9R0VBN7-F1
#
_entry.id   AF-A0A9R0VBN7-F1
#
_cell.length_a   1.000
_cell.length_b   1.000
_cell.length_c   1.000
_cell.angle_alpha   90.00
_cell.angle_beta   90.00
_cell.angle_gamma   90.00
#
_symmetry.space_group_name_H-M   'P 1'
#
loop_
_entity.id
_entity.type
_entity.pdbx_description
1 polymer ?
#
loop_
_entity_poly.entity_id
_entity_poly.type
_entity_poly.pdbx_seq_one_letter_code
_entity_poly.pdbx_strand_id
1 'polypeptide(L)'
;MTNADLGRLINSDEVQSVVKPINKEVKRREARKNPLKNAAAVLKLNPYFGTARRMAVLAEAARVKARKEKINSKRTKLSAVCHSLTFAICFISYYT
;
A
#
# COMPACT_ATOMS: atom_id res chain seq x y z
N MET A 1 52.88 26.68 -31.07
CA MET A 1 52.18 25.44 -31.43
C MET A 1 52.79 24.91 -32.71
N THR A 2 53.48 23.76 -32.65
CA THR A 2 54.16 23.18 -33.81
C THR A 2 53.22 22.40 -34.72
N ASN A 3 52.19 21.75 -34.16
CA ASN A 3 51.16 21.05 -34.92
C ASN A 3 49.83 21.80 -34.84
N ALA A 4 49.25 22.12 -36.00
CA ALA A 4 48.00 22.87 -36.11
C ALA A 4 46.74 21.99 -36.07
N ASP A 5 46.87 20.69 -36.40
CA ASP A 5 45.74 19.77 -36.50
C ASP A 5 45.53 18.98 -35.20
N LEU A 6 44.67 19.51 -34.34
CA LEU A 6 44.27 18.89 -33.08
C LEU A 6 43.42 17.62 -33.28
N GLY A 7 42.69 17.52 -34.39
CA GLY A 7 41.80 16.39 -34.66
C GLY A 7 42.58 15.09 -34.88
N ARG A 8 43.74 15.18 -35.55
CA ARG A 8 44.64 14.04 -35.75
C ARG A 8 45.24 13.54 -34.44
N LEU A 9 45.65 14.46 -33.56
CA LEU A 9 46.26 14.10 -32.28
C LEU A 9 45.25 13.45 -31.32
N ILE A 10 44.01 13.95 -31.27
CA ILE A 10 42.96 13.41 -30.40
C ILE A 10 42.53 12.01 -30.84
N ASN A 11 42.51 11.75 -32.15
CA ASN A 11 42.09 10.47 -32.71
C ASN A 11 43.27 9.50 -32.95
N SER A 12 44.47 9.80 -32.45
CA SER A 12 45.62 8.90 -32.58
C SER A 12 45.55 7.75 -31.58
N ASP A 13 46.16 6.62 -31.92
CA ASP A 13 46.08 5.38 -31.14
C ASP A 13 46.77 5.52 -29.77
N GLU A 14 47.83 6.33 -29.69
CA GLU A 14 48.54 6.59 -28.45
C GLU A 14 47.66 7.31 -27.43
N VAL A 15 46.77 8.20 -27.91
CA VAL A 15 45.83 8.93 -27.05
C VAL A 15 44.63 8.06 -26.72
N GLN A 16 44.01 7.41 -27.71
CA GLN A 16 42.78 6.63 -27.51
C GLN A 16 43.00 5.33 -26.72
N SER A 17 44.21 4.75 -26.72
CA SER A 17 44.53 3.56 -25.92
C SER A 17 44.54 3.82 -24.41
N VAL A 18 44.85 5.05 -24.00
CA VAL A 18 44.92 5.46 -22.58
C VAL A 18 43.60 6.08 -22.12
N VAL A 19 42.85 6.69 -23.03
CA VAL A 19 41.59 7.39 -22.72
C VAL A 19 40.47 6.39 -22.39
N LYS A 20 39.70 6.69 -21.34
CA LYS A 20 38.49 5.94 -20.99
C LYS A 20 37.38 6.23 -22.00
N PRO A 21 36.55 5.23 -22.36
CA PRO A 21 35.44 5.46 -23.26
C PRO A 21 34.45 6.47 -22.69
N ILE A 22 33.78 7.19 -23.59
CA ILE A 22 32.85 8.25 -23.21
C ILE A 22 31.62 7.63 -22.53
N ASN A 23 31.32 8.07 -21.31
CA ASN A 23 30.06 7.77 -20.63
C ASN A 23 28.95 8.64 -21.20
N LYS A 24 28.14 8.08 -22.11
CA LYS A 24 27.00 8.78 -22.74
C LYS A 24 25.75 8.85 -21.85
N GLU A 25 25.78 8.17 -20.71
CA GLU A 25 24.64 8.10 -19.79
C GLU A 25 24.46 9.39 -19.00
N VAL A 26 23.37 10.11 -19.26
CA VAL A 26 22.97 11.26 -18.45
C VAL A 26 22.00 10.81 -17.36
N LYS A 27 22.52 10.60 -16.14
CA LYS A 27 21.69 10.26 -14.97
C LYS A 27 20.94 11.51 -14.49
N ARG A 28 19.65 11.59 -14.82
CA ARG A 28 18.76 12.64 -14.31
C ARG A 28 18.29 12.32 -12.90
N ARG A 29 17.97 13.37 -12.13
CA ARG A 29 17.42 13.22 -10.79
C ARG A 29 16.03 12.59 -10.86
N GLU A 30 15.84 11.49 -10.13
CA GLU A 30 14.53 10.89 -9.94
C GLU A 30 13.65 11.75 -9.01
N ALA A 31 12.36 11.83 -9.31
CA ALA A 31 11.39 12.49 -8.45
C ALA A 31 11.22 11.72 -7.13
N ARG A 32 11.38 12.43 -6.00
CA ARG A 32 11.21 11.84 -4.67
C ARG A 32 9.72 11.68 -4.34
N LYS A 33 9.24 10.44 -4.34
CA LYS A 33 7.87 10.09 -3.91
C LYS A 33 7.83 9.92 -2.39
N ASN A 34 6.76 10.42 -1.75
CA ASN A 34 6.58 10.26 -0.30
C ASN A 34 6.19 8.79 0.03
N PRO A 35 7.00 8.05 0.82
CA PRO A 35 6.72 6.65 1.15
C PRO A 35 5.42 6.50 1.95
N LEU A 36 5.11 7.37 2.91
CA LEU A 36 3.88 7.24 3.71
C LEU A 36 2.60 7.28 2.88
N LYS A 37 2.64 7.97 1.74
CA LYS A 37 1.51 8.08 0.80
C LYS A 37 1.59 7.07 -0.36
N ASN A 38 2.77 6.55 -0.70
CA ASN A 38 2.99 5.69 -1.85
C ASN A 38 3.52 4.30 -1.45
N ALA A 39 2.69 3.27 -1.61
CA ALA A 39 3.02 1.90 -1.23
C ALA A 39 4.26 1.33 -1.96
N ALA A 40 4.45 1.63 -3.25
CA ALA A 40 5.60 1.13 -4.01
C ALA A 40 6.91 1.74 -3.51
N ALA A 41 6.88 3.02 -3.12
CA ALA A 41 8.03 3.68 -2.51
C ALA A 41 8.38 3.08 -1.14
N VAL A 42 7.38 2.74 -0.31
CA VAL A 42 7.63 2.01 0.94
C VAL A 42 8.20 0.63 0.67
N LEU A 43 7.65 -0.13 -0.27
CA LEU A 43 8.10 -1.50 -0.56
C LEU A 43 9.56 -1.54 -1.03
N LYS A 44 10.00 -0.54 -1.81
CA LYS A 44 11.40 -0.39 -2.22
C LYS A 44 12.34 -0.16 -1.02
N LEU A 45 11.87 0.55 0.02
CA LEU A 45 12.66 0.88 1.21
C LEU A 45 12.57 -0.21 2.29
N ASN A 46 11.38 -0.77 2.48
CA ASN A 46 11.05 -1.76 3.51
C ASN A 46 10.25 -2.91 2.88
N PRO A 47 10.87 -4.07 2.60
CA PRO A 47 10.20 -5.22 2.00
C PRO A 47 9.15 -5.85 2.92
N TYR A 48 9.31 -5.74 4.25
CA TYR A 48 8.38 -6.29 5.24
C TYR A 48 7.05 -5.54 5.31
N PHE A 49 6.96 -4.34 4.76
CA PHE A 49 5.73 -3.55 4.77
C PHE A 49 4.53 -4.27 4.13
N GLY A 50 4.78 -5.08 3.10
CA GLY A 50 3.74 -5.83 2.40
C GLY A 50 3.07 -6.88 3.30
N THR A 51 3.86 -7.63 4.09
CA THR A 51 3.35 -8.66 4.99
C THR A 51 2.61 -8.03 6.17
N ALA A 52 3.19 -7.00 6.79
CA ALA A 52 2.58 -6.27 7.89
C ALA A 52 1.20 -5.70 7.50
N ARG A 53 1.09 -5.10 6.30
CA ARG A 53 -0.18 -4.58 5.79
C ARG A 53 -1.22 -5.68 5.59
N ARG A 54 -0.84 -6.82 5.01
CA ARG A 54 -1.75 -7.97 4.81
C ARG A 54 -2.28 -8.48 6.15
N MET A 55 -1.40 -8.67 7.13
CA MET A 55 -1.79 -9.12 8.47
C MET A 55 -2.77 -8.14 9.14
N ALA A 56 -2.51 -6.84 9.05
CA ALA A 56 -3.40 -5.82 9.61
C ALA A 56 -4.81 -5.87 8.99
N VAL A 57 -4.90 -6.05 7.67
CA VAL A 57 -6.19 -6.15 6.96
C VAL A 57 -6.95 -7.41 7.39
N LEU A 58 -6.28 -8.56 7.50
CA LEU A 58 -6.91 -9.80 7.94
C LEU A 58 -7.42 -9.69 9.39
N ALA A 59 -6.61 -9.11 10.28
CA ALA A 59 -7.00 -8.89 11.67
C ALA A 59 -8.22 -7.94 11.77
N GLU A 60 -8.26 -6.87 10.97
CA GLU A 60 -9.37 -5.94 10.96
C GLU A 60 -10.66 -6.59 10.42
N ALA A 61 -10.55 -7.38 9.35
CA ALA A 61 -11.68 -8.15 8.82
C ALA A 61 -12.25 -9.13 9.86
N ALA A 62 -11.39 -9.81 10.63
CA ALA A 62 -11.81 -10.69 11.71
C ALA A 62 -12.51 -9.92 12.84
N ARG A 63 -11.98 -8.76 13.25
CA ARG A 63 -12.60 -7.90 14.27
C ARG A 63 -13.97 -7.40 13.84
N VAL A 64 -14.12 -6.96 12.59
CA VAL A 64 -15.40 -6.47 12.06
C VAL A 64 -16.44 -7.60 12.04
N LYS A 65 -16.06 -8.81 11.62
CA LYS A 65 -16.95 -9.99 11.64
C LYS A 65 -17.41 -10.32 13.06
N ALA A 66 -16.46 -10.46 13.99
CA ALA A 66 -16.77 -10.77 15.39
C ALA A 66 -17.65 -9.67 16.04
N ARG A 67 -17.41 -8.39 15.71
CA ARG A 67 -18.26 -7.29 16.18
C ARG A 67 -19.67 -7.39 15.61
N LYS A 68 -19.81 -7.70 14.32
CA LYS A 68 -21.12 -7.86 13.66
C LYS A 68 -21.92 -9.03 14.25
N GLU A 69 -21.28 -10.16 14.51
CA GLU A 69 -21.91 -11.33 15.16
C GLU A 69 -22.37 -11.01 16.59
N LYS A 70 -21.52 -10.32 17.37
CA LYS A 70 -21.88 -9.84 18.71
C LYS A 70 -23.06 -8.87 18.69
N ILE A 71 -23.12 -7.97 17.70
CA ILE A 71 -24.25 -7.04 17.55
C ILE A 71 -25.51 -7.80 17.12
N ASN A 72 -25.40 -8.74 16.18
CA ASN A 72 -26.54 -9.52 15.70
C ASN A 72 -27.16 -10.39 16.79
N SER A 73 -26.34 -11.07 17.61
CA SER A 73 -26.85 -11.85 18.74
C SER A 73 -27.55 -11.00 19.81
N LYS A 74 -27.14 -9.75 19.99
CA LYS A 74 -27.86 -8.79 20.84
C LYS A 74 -29.19 -8.37 20.21
N ARG A 75 -29.20 -8.10 18.89
CA ARG A 75 -30.41 -7.73 18.14
C ARG A 75 -31.45 -8.83 18.13
N THR A 76 -31.06 -10.09 17.89
CA THR A 76 -32.00 -11.23 17.87
C THR A 76 -32.64 -11.48 19.23
N LYS A 77 -31.87 -11.36 20.32
CA LYS A 77 -32.39 -11.43 21.69
C LYS A 77 -33.39 -10.31 21.97
N LEU A 78 -33.05 -9.07 21.62
CA LEU A 78 -33.92 -7.93 21.83
C LEU A 78 -35.23 -8.03 21.01
N SER A 79 -35.15 -8.47 19.75
CA SER A 79 -36.33 -8.67 18.91
C SER A 79 -37.23 -9.78 19.42
N ALA A 80 -36.66 -10.88 19.95
CA ALA A 80 -37.44 -11.97 20.53
C ALA A 80 -38.20 -11.52 21.79
N VAL A 81 -37.56 -10.76 22.69
CA VAL A 81 -38.24 -10.19 23.87
C VAL A 81 -39.35 -9.23 23.46
N CYS A 82 -39.07 -8.33 22.51
CA CYS A 82 -40.06 -7.36 22.03
C CYS A 82 -41.28 -8.06 21.41
N HIS A 83 -41.07 -9.11 20.61
CA HIS A 83 -42.15 -9.88 19.99
C HIS A 83 -43.00 -10.65 21.02
N SER A 84 -42.37 -11.21 22.06
CA SER A 84 -43.10 -11.87 23.15
C SER A 84 -43.95 -10.90 23.98
N LEU A 85 -43.45 -9.69 24.25
CA LEU A 85 -44.20 -8.67 24.99
C LEU A 85 -45.40 -8.15 24.19
N THR A 86 -45.23 -7.87 22.89
CA THR A 86 -46.36 -7.42 22.05
C THR A 86 -47.42 -8.51 21.89
N PHE A 87 -47.01 -9.78 21.77
CA PHE A 87 -47.97 -10.89 21.70
C PHE A 87 -48.78 -11.05 23.00
N ALA A 88 -48.12 -10.95 24.16
CA ALA A 88 -48.78 -11.04 25.46
C ALA A 88 -49.78 -9.90 25.70
N ILE A 89 -49.39 -8.66 25.36
CA ILE A 89 -50.28 -7.48 25.48
C ILE A 89 -51.49 -7.63 24.56
N CYS A 90 -51.29 -8.05 23.31
CA CYS A 90 -52.37 -8.21 22.34
C CYS A 90 -53.32 -9.36 22.73
N PHE A 91 -52.81 -10.45 23.29
CA PHE A 91 -53.61 -11.58 23.75
C PHE A 91 -54.49 -11.21 24.96
N ILE A 92 -53.97 -10.43 25.91
CA ILE A 92 -54.75 -9.94 27.05
C ILE A 92 -55.90 -9.05 26.57
N SER A 93 -55.64 -8.11 25.64
CA SER A 93 -56.67 -7.23 25.08
C SER A 93 -57.75 -7.92 24.25
N TYR A 94 -57.52 -9.14 23.76
CA TYR A 94 -58.52 -9.89 22.97
C TYR A 94 -59.42 -10.78 23.84
N TYR A 95 -59.01 -11.08 25.07
CA TYR A 95 -59.71 -11.99 25.99
C TYR A 95 -60.32 -11.29 27.22
N THR A 96 -60.14 -9.97 27.35
CA THR A 96 -60.88 -9.08 28.27
C THR A 96 -61.81 -8.19 27.48
#